data_AF-A0A951X3W3-F1
#
_entry.id   AF-A0A951X3W3-F1
#
_cell.length_a   1.000
_cell.length_b   1.000
_cell.length_c   1.000
_cell.angle_alpha   90.00
_cell.angle_beta   90.00
_cell.angle_gamma   90.00
#
_symmetry.space_group_name_H-M   'P 1'
#
loop_
_entity.id
_entity.type
_entity.pdbx_description
1 polymer ?
#
loop_
_entity_poly.entity_id
_entity_poly.type
_entity_poly.pdbx_seq_one_letter_code
_entity_poly.pdbx_strand_id
1 'polypeptide(L)'
;MSLDNFSIIESTLREGEQFANAFFTSDQKVEIARLLDAFGVEYLELTSPAASPQSRADCERIASLGLKTKILTHVRCHMDDARLAVDTGVDGIDVVFGTSSFLRQFSHGKDIPYIIESAVEVIEFIKSQGLEVRFSSEDSFRSDLVDLLTIYREVDKIGVNRVGIADTVGVATPIQVYELVKTLRGVVHCDIE
;
A
#
# COMPACT_ATOMS: atom_id res chain seq x y z
N MET A 1 -21.15 2.37 8.65
CA MET A 1 -20.70 3.07 7.44
C MET A 1 -21.63 2.63 6.33
N SER A 2 -22.21 3.54 5.55
CA SER A 2 -22.97 3.09 4.38
C SER A 2 -21.98 2.72 3.28
N LEU A 3 -22.36 1.79 2.41
CA LEU A 3 -21.55 1.30 1.29
C LEU A 3 -21.72 2.18 0.04
N ASP A 4 -22.17 3.42 0.22
CA ASP A 4 -22.58 4.27 -0.90
C ASP A 4 -21.41 5.08 -1.48
N ASN A 5 -20.27 5.14 -0.78
CA ASN A 5 -19.09 5.86 -1.22
C ASN A 5 -17.83 5.06 -0.84
N PHE A 6 -17.32 4.29 -1.80
CA PHE A 6 -16.08 3.53 -1.70
C PHE A 6 -15.31 3.64 -3.03
N SER A 7 -14.04 3.26 -3.00
CA SER A 7 -13.19 3.18 -4.19
C SER A 7 -12.61 1.79 -4.31
N ILE A 8 -12.27 1.39 -5.53
CA ILE A 8 -11.57 0.14 -5.82
C ILE A 8 -10.10 0.45 -6.10
N ILE A 9 -9.22 -0.22 -5.37
CA ILE A 9 -7.80 -0.35 -5.72
C ILE A 9 -7.63 -1.70 -6.40
N GLU A 10 -7.43 -1.66 -7.71
CA GLU A 10 -7.27 -2.86 -8.52
C GLU A 10 -5.80 -3.30 -8.50
N SER A 11 -5.54 -4.51 -7.99
CA SER A 11 -4.19 -5.03 -7.74
C SER A 11 -3.84 -6.21 -8.64
N THR A 12 -4.51 -6.38 -9.79
CA THR A 12 -4.18 -7.45 -10.76
C THR A 12 -2.73 -7.34 -11.25
N LEU A 13 -2.21 -6.12 -11.42
CA LEU A 13 -0.82 -5.86 -11.86
C LEU A 13 0.19 -5.76 -10.71
N ARG A 14 -0.20 -6.17 -9.49
CA ARG A 14 0.69 -6.30 -8.35
C ARG A 14 0.49 -7.62 -7.61
N GLU A 15 -0.69 -7.87 -7.03
CA GLU A 15 -1.04 -9.14 -6.37
C GLU A 15 -1.26 -10.24 -7.40
N GLY A 16 -1.96 -9.92 -8.49
CA GLY A 16 -2.18 -10.89 -9.57
C GLY A 16 -0.88 -11.40 -10.19
N GLU A 17 0.21 -10.61 -10.19
CA GLU A 17 1.54 -11.06 -10.62
C GLU A 17 2.17 -12.10 -9.69
N GLN A 18 1.73 -12.22 -8.43
CA GLN A 18 2.19 -13.26 -7.51
C GLN A 18 1.47 -14.59 -7.69
N PHE A 19 0.44 -14.64 -8.53
CA PHE A 19 -0.22 -15.89 -8.88
C PHE A 19 0.75 -16.83 -9.59
N ALA A 20 0.78 -18.11 -9.19
CA ALA A 20 1.80 -19.07 -9.61
C ALA A 20 1.97 -19.22 -11.14
N ASN A 21 0.92 -18.94 -11.92
CA ASN A 21 0.92 -19.03 -13.38
C ASN A 21 0.75 -17.67 -14.08
N ALA A 22 0.95 -16.55 -13.37
CA ALA A 22 0.88 -15.22 -13.96
C ALA A 22 2.26 -14.78 -14.46
N PHE A 23 2.36 -14.49 -15.76
CA PHE A 23 3.57 -13.96 -16.39
C PHE A 23 3.15 -12.92 -17.44
N PHE A 24 2.84 -11.71 -16.97
CA PHE A 24 2.45 -10.62 -17.88
C PHE A 24 3.68 -10.00 -18.55
N THR A 25 3.62 -9.92 -19.87
CA THR A 25 4.54 -9.06 -20.64
C THR A 25 4.18 -7.59 -20.43
N SER A 26 5.13 -6.67 -20.64
CA SER A 26 4.88 -5.23 -20.53
C SER A 26 3.71 -4.73 -21.37
N ASP A 27 3.52 -5.31 -22.57
CA ASP A 27 2.40 -4.95 -23.46
C ASP A 27 1.06 -5.43 -22.89
N GLN A 28 1.02 -6.63 -22.32
CA GLN A 28 -0.18 -7.12 -21.63
C GLN A 28 -0.52 -6.27 -20.40
N LYS A 29 0.48 -5.83 -19.63
CA LYS A 29 0.23 -4.94 -18.49
C LYS A 29 -0.39 -3.62 -18.93
N VAL A 30 0.10 -3.03 -20.02
CA VAL A 30 -0.47 -1.81 -20.61
C VAL A 30 -1.89 -2.02 -21.13
N GLU A 31 -2.16 -3.16 -21.76
CA GLU A 31 -3.51 -3.52 -22.22
C GLU A 31 -4.47 -3.65 -21.04
N ILE A 32 -4.07 -4.40 -19.99
CA ILE A 32 -4.85 -4.54 -18.75
C ILE A 32 -5.11 -3.18 -18.10
N ALA A 33 -4.09 -2.33 -17.96
CA ALA A 33 -4.23 -1.00 -17.38
C ALA A 33 -5.25 -0.14 -18.14
N ARG A 34 -5.23 -0.16 -19.48
CA ARG A 34 -6.22 0.56 -20.31
C ARG A 34 -7.63 -0.01 -20.17
N LEU A 35 -7.76 -1.33 -20.04
CA LEU A 35 -9.06 -1.97 -19.83
C LEU A 35 -9.65 -1.63 -18.46
N LEU A 36 -8.82 -1.59 -17.41
CA LEU A 36 -9.23 -1.21 -16.07
C LEU A 36 -9.61 0.28 -15.98
N ASP A 37 -8.87 1.16 -16.65
CA ASP A 37 -9.23 2.58 -16.80
C ASP A 37 -10.56 2.76 -17.52
N ALA A 38 -10.78 2.01 -18.61
CA ALA A 38 -12.05 2.04 -19.34
C ALA A 38 -13.23 1.48 -18.53
N PHE A 39 -12.97 0.49 -17.67
CA PHE A 39 -13.95 -0.03 -16.72
C PHE A 39 -14.30 0.99 -15.63
N GLY A 40 -13.33 1.83 -15.26
CA GLY A 40 -13.52 2.96 -14.35
C GLY A 40 -13.12 2.69 -12.91
N VAL A 41 -12.10 1.85 -12.67
CA VAL A 41 -11.53 1.72 -11.31
C VAL A 41 -10.84 3.03 -10.90
N GLU A 42 -10.96 3.41 -9.63
CA GLU A 42 -10.37 4.67 -9.14
C GLU A 42 -8.84 4.59 -9.05
N TYR A 43 -8.31 3.42 -8.68
CA TYR A 43 -6.87 3.20 -8.51
C TYR A 43 -6.43 1.88 -9.14
N LEU A 44 -5.19 1.87 -9.65
CA LEU A 44 -4.49 0.70 -10.15
C LEU A 44 -3.14 0.59 -9.44
N GLU A 45 -2.91 -0.50 -8.73
CA GLU A 45 -1.68 -0.77 -8.00
C GLU A 45 -0.71 -1.60 -8.85
N LEU A 46 0.54 -1.13 -8.92
CA LEU A 46 1.62 -1.77 -9.67
C LEU A 46 2.69 -2.36 -8.74
N THR A 47 3.29 -3.46 -9.20
CA THR A 47 4.47 -4.06 -8.59
C THR A 47 5.57 -3.00 -8.35
N SER A 48 6.27 -3.12 -7.22
CA SER A 48 7.37 -2.22 -6.83
C SER A 48 8.37 -2.00 -7.96
N PRO A 49 8.76 -0.76 -8.29
CA PRO A 49 9.85 -0.50 -9.23
C PRO A 49 11.20 -1.03 -8.71
N ALA A 50 11.34 -1.25 -7.41
CA ALA A 50 12.54 -1.84 -6.81
C ALA A 50 12.63 -3.36 -7.03
N ALA A 51 11.56 -4.02 -7.49
CA ALA A 51 11.55 -5.47 -7.69
C ALA A 51 12.48 -5.92 -8.82
N SER A 52 12.54 -5.15 -9.92
CA SER A 52 13.45 -5.40 -11.04
C SER A 52 13.54 -4.18 -11.97
N PRO A 53 14.57 -4.10 -12.83
CA PRO A 53 14.62 -3.08 -13.89
C PRO A 53 13.40 -3.10 -14.81
N GLN A 54 12.83 -4.29 -15.07
CA GLN A 54 11.62 -4.43 -15.87
C GLN A 54 10.39 -3.87 -15.14
N SER A 55 10.25 -4.13 -13.84
CA SER A 55 9.16 -3.59 -13.01
C SER A 55 9.21 -2.06 -12.98
N ARG A 56 10.41 -1.47 -12.87
CA ARG A 56 10.59 -0.02 -12.99
C ARG A 56 10.13 0.51 -14.35
N ALA A 57 10.60 -0.10 -15.45
CA ALA A 57 10.24 0.32 -16.80
C ALA A 57 8.73 0.16 -17.07
N ASP A 58 8.10 -0.90 -16.58
CA ASP A 58 6.67 -1.12 -16.68
C ASP A 58 5.88 -0.05 -15.89
N CYS A 59 6.34 0.30 -14.69
CA CYS A 59 5.74 1.32 -13.84
C CYS A 59 5.81 2.71 -14.50
N GLU A 60 6.99 3.12 -14.98
CA GLU A 60 7.17 4.37 -15.74
C GLU A 60 6.29 4.41 -17.00
N ARG A 61 6.20 3.29 -17.72
CA ARG A 61 5.40 3.17 -18.94
C ARG A 61 3.91 3.31 -18.65
N ILE A 62 3.40 2.70 -17.58
CA ILE A 62 1.97 2.75 -17.24
C ILE A 62 1.59 4.12 -16.67
N ALA A 63 2.42 4.68 -15.78
CA ALA A 63 2.20 6.01 -15.20
C ALA A 63 2.13 7.11 -16.28
N SER A 64 2.88 6.97 -17.37
CA SER A 64 2.89 7.93 -18.49
C SER A 64 1.76 7.78 -19.52
N LEU A 65 0.82 6.84 -19.33
CA LEU A 65 -0.29 6.61 -20.28
C LEU A 65 -1.38 7.69 -20.26
N GLY A 66 -1.42 8.54 -19.23
CA GLY A 66 -2.46 9.56 -19.07
C GLY A 66 -3.86 8.97 -18.82
N LEU A 67 -3.92 7.91 -18.00
CA LEU A 67 -5.17 7.28 -17.58
C LEU A 67 -5.95 8.21 -16.62
N LYS A 68 -7.25 7.99 -16.49
CA LYS A 68 -8.09 8.65 -15.47
C LYS A 68 -7.95 7.97 -14.11
N THR A 69 -7.75 6.65 -14.12
CA THR A 69 -7.37 5.86 -12.95
C THR A 69 -6.05 6.36 -12.38
N LYS A 70 -5.98 6.54 -11.06
CA LYS A 70 -4.75 6.89 -10.37
C LYS A 70 -3.82 5.69 -10.28
N ILE A 71 -2.55 5.89 -10.59
CA ILE A 71 -1.54 4.83 -10.58
C ILE A 71 -0.81 4.86 -9.25
N LEU A 72 -0.85 3.73 -8.56
CA LEU A 72 -0.16 3.50 -7.29
C LEU A 72 0.98 2.50 -7.50
N THR A 73 2.02 2.57 -6.66
CA THR A 73 2.99 1.47 -6.58
C THR A 73 3.28 1.06 -5.14
N HIS A 74 3.37 -0.25 -4.96
CA HIS A 74 3.63 -0.87 -3.67
C HIS A 74 5.13 -0.92 -3.36
N VAL A 75 5.57 -0.36 -2.24
CA VAL A 75 6.99 -0.32 -1.84
C VAL A 75 7.19 -0.71 -0.39
N ARG A 76 8.40 -1.19 -0.08
CA ARG A 76 8.83 -1.34 1.32
C ARG A 76 9.05 0.04 1.92
N CYS A 77 8.90 0.15 3.24
CA CYS A 77 9.20 1.37 3.98
C CYS A 77 10.71 1.67 4.09
N HIS A 78 11.35 1.96 2.96
CA HIS A 78 12.75 2.39 2.86
C HIS A 78 12.86 3.60 1.91
N MET A 79 13.78 4.51 2.22
CA MET A 79 13.98 5.73 1.44
C MET A 79 14.39 5.47 -0.01
N ASP A 80 15.19 4.44 -0.28
CA ASP A 80 15.62 4.13 -1.64
C ASP A 80 14.47 3.62 -2.51
N ASP A 81 13.61 2.73 -1.97
CA ASP A 81 12.39 2.26 -2.64
C ASP A 81 11.42 3.43 -2.92
N ALA A 82 11.26 4.34 -1.95
CA ALA A 82 10.40 5.52 -2.11
C ALA A 82 10.93 6.48 -3.17
N ARG A 83 12.24 6.75 -3.22
CA ARG A 83 12.87 7.57 -4.27
C ARG A 83 12.67 6.97 -5.65
N LEU A 84 12.89 5.66 -5.78
CA LEU A 84 12.65 4.95 -7.03
C LEU A 84 11.19 5.05 -7.49
N ALA A 85 10.24 4.96 -6.57
CA ALA A 85 8.82 5.11 -6.87
C ALA A 85 8.44 6.56 -7.26
N VAL A 86 8.99 7.57 -6.60
CA VAL A 86 8.78 8.97 -7.01
C VAL A 86 9.25 9.19 -8.45
N ASP A 87 10.42 8.64 -8.80
CA ASP A 87 11.01 8.79 -10.14
C ASP A 87 10.16 8.17 -11.26
N THR A 88 9.24 7.24 -10.97
CA THR A 88 8.41 6.61 -12.01
C THR A 88 7.22 7.45 -12.46
N GLY A 89 6.87 8.50 -11.71
CA GLY A 89 5.75 9.39 -12.02
C GLY A 89 4.37 8.86 -11.65
N VAL A 90 4.29 7.91 -10.71
CA VAL A 90 3.01 7.44 -10.12
C VAL A 90 2.28 8.56 -9.37
N ASP A 91 0.97 8.42 -9.19
CA ASP A 91 0.13 9.36 -8.44
C ASP A 91 0.22 9.16 -6.92
N GLY A 92 0.59 7.95 -6.49
CA GLY A 92 0.70 7.62 -5.08
C GLY A 92 1.60 6.42 -4.80
N ILE A 93 2.04 6.35 -3.54
CA ILE A 93 2.97 5.32 -3.06
C ILE A 93 2.35 4.60 -1.87
N ASP A 94 2.24 3.29 -2.05
CA ASP A 94 1.62 2.35 -1.15
C ASP A 94 2.73 1.68 -0.34
N VAL A 95 3.00 2.23 0.84
CA VAL A 95 4.09 1.77 1.72
C VAL A 95 3.61 0.61 2.58
N VAL A 96 4.41 -0.45 2.68
CA VAL A 96 4.17 -1.56 3.61
C VAL A 96 5.26 -1.65 4.68
N PHE A 97 4.83 -1.97 5.90
CA PHE A 97 5.71 -2.32 7.00
C PHE A 97 5.29 -3.66 7.63
N GLY A 98 6.24 -4.56 7.85
CA GLY A 98 5.98 -5.83 8.54
C GLY A 98 5.75 -5.61 10.04
N THR A 99 4.53 -5.77 10.54
CA THR A 99 4.20 -5.45 11.94
C THR A 99 4.07 -6.64 12.89
N SER A 100 3.96 -7.88 12.40
CA SER A 100 3.69 -9.04 13.28
C SER A 100 4.85 -9.31 14.25
N SER A 101 4.52 -9.75 15.47
CA SER A 101 5.50 -10.09 16.52
C SER A 101 6.49 -11.17 16.08
N PHE A 102 6.05 -12.08 15.20
CA PHE A 102 6.90 -13.06 14.53
C PHE A 102 7.89 -12.38 13.58
N LEU A 103 7.44 -11.46 12.71
CA LEU A 103 8.32 -10.66 11.85
C LEU A 103 9.28 -9.78 12.67
N ARG A 104 8.86 -9.25 13.83
CA ARG A 104 9.73 -8.46 14.72
C ARG A 104 10.82 -9.27 15.42
N GLN A 105 10.52 -10.52 15.81
CA GLN A 105 11.53 -11.43 16.38
C GLN A 105 12.58 -11.85 15.35
N PHE A 106 12.19 -12.07 14.08
CA PHE A 106 13.12 -12.43 13.01
C PHE A 106 13.79 -11.21 12.34
N SER A 107 13.20 -10.02 12.44
CA SER A 107 13.74 -8.75 11.89
C SER A 107 14.47 -7.90 12.94
N HIS A 108 15.26 -8.54 13.80
CA HIS A 108 16.19 -7.91 14.75
C HIS A 108 15.57 -6.99 15.82
N GLY A 109 14.38 -7.31 16.36
CA GLY A 109 13.91 -6.68 17.61
C GLY A 109 13.72 -5.17 17.53
N LYS A 110 13.37 -4.64 16.35
CA LYS A 110 13.07 -3.22 16.16
C LYS A 110 11.87 -2.82 17.02
N ASP A 111 12.10 -1.89 17.93
CA ASP A 111 11.09 -1.35 18.84
C ASP A 111 10.06 -0.49 18.07
N ILE A 112 8.83 -0.39 18.56
CA ILE A 112 7.75 0.43 17.98
C ILE A 112 8.22 1.85 17.62
N PRO A 113 8.98 2.56 18.49
CA PRO A 113 9.49 3.89 18.17
C PRO A 113 10.37 3.93 16.91
N TYR A 114 11.18 2.90 16.69
CA TYR A 114 12.04 2.81 15.50
C TYR A 114 11.20 2.62 14.22
N ILE A 115 10.14 1.82 14.29
CA ILE A 115 9.20 1.63 13.18
C ILE A 115 8.56 2.97 12.81
N ILE A 116 8.08 3.69 13.83
CA ILE A 116 7.46 5.00 13.64
C ILE A 116 8.47 5.98 13.05
N GLU A 117 9.69 6.08 13.59
CA GLU A 117 10.73 6.99 13.10
C GLU A 117 11.09 6.72 11.64
N SER A 118 11.27 5.44 11.27
CA SER A 118 11.57 5.04 9.89
C SER A 118 10.41 5.35 8.94
N ALA A 119 9.18 5.14 9.40
CA ALA A 119 7.98 5.46 8.62
C ALA A 119 7.81 6.96 8.42
N VAL A 120 8.08 7.77 9.46
CA VAL A 120 7.99 9.24 9.39
C VAL A 120 8.87 9.78 8.27
N GLU A 121 10.15 9.41 8.24
CA GLU A 121 11.09 9.91 7.23
C GLU A 121 10.60 9.62 5.80
N VAL A 122 10.17 8.38 5.55
CA VAL A 122 9.69 7.94 4.23
C VAL A 122 8.39 8.65 3.84
N ILE A 123 7.43 8.74 4.77
CA ILE A 123 6.13 9.38 4.53
C ILE A 123 6.31 10.88 4.26
N GLU A 124 7.11 11.57 5.05
CA GLU A 124 7.39 13.00 4.87
C GLU A 124 8.06 13.26 3.53
N PHE A 125 9.00 12.40 3.12
CA PHE A 125 9.60 12.47 1.80
C PHE A 125 8.56 12.34 0.68
N ILE A 126 7.73 11.29 0.69
CA ILE A 126 6.71 11.07 -0.34
C ILE A 126 5.76 12.26 -0.43
N LYS A 127 5.28 12.75 0.72
CA LYS A 127 4.41 13.92 0.80
C LYS A 127 5.07 15.20 0.27
N SER A 128 6.38 15.38 0.51
CA SER A 128 7.13 16.53 -0.02
C SER A 128 7.16 16.57 -1.55
N GLN A 129 6.96 15.42 -2.21
CA GLN A 129 6.86 15.30 -3.67
C GLN A 129 5.42 15.51 -4.19
N GLY A 130 4.45 15.74 -3.30
CA GLY A 130 3.05 15.97 -3.66
C GLY A 130 2.26 14.72 -4.05
N LEU A 131 2.80 13.53 -3.76
CA LEU A 131 2.15 12.25 -4.06
C LEU A 131 1.23 11.80 -2.92
N GLU A 132 0.23 10.96 -3.27
CA GLU A 132 -0.54 10.27 -2.25
C GLU A 132 0.31 9.24 -1.51
N VAL A 133 0.01 9.03 -0.23
CA VAL A 133 0.67 8.02 0.57
C VAL A 133 -0.34 7.18 1.34
N ARG A 134 -0.22 5.86 1.20
CA ARG A 134 -0.92 4.88 2.01
C ARG A 134 0.10 4.12 2.84
N PHE A 135 -0.17 3.96 4.14
CA PHE A 135 0.66 3.13 5.01
C PHE A 135 -0.09 1.88 5.45
N SER A 136 0.47 0.71 5.17
CA SER A 136 -0.14 -0.57 5.52
C SER A 136 0.72 -1.41 6.44
N SER A 137 0.07 -2.12 7.34
CA SER A 137 0.71 -3.15 8.14
C SER A 137 0.53 -4.51 7.47
N GLU A 138 1.60 -5.29 7.38
CA GLU A 138 1.47 -6.70 7.02
C GLU A 138 0.88 -7.49 8.20
N ASP A 139 0.03 -8.48 7.89
CA ASP A 139 -0.45 -9.44 8.87
C ASP A 139 -1.21 -8.81 10.06
N SER A 140 -2.10 -7.85 9.76
CA SER A 140 -2.81 -7.03 10.75
C SER A 140 -3.61 -7.88 11.75
N PHE A 141 -4.23 -8.97 11.28
CA PHE A 141 -5.11 -9.82 12.10
C PHE A 141 -4.38 -10.80 13.02
N ARG A 142 -3.05 -10.91 12.91
CA ARG A 142 -2.20 -11.67 13.83
C ARG A 142 -1.19 -10.79 14.58
N SER A 143 -1.28 -9.47 14.41
CA SER A 143 -0.47 -8.50 15.14
C SER A 143 -1.11 -8.15 16.49
N ASP A 144 -0.30 -7.67 17.44
CA ASP A 144 -0.84 -7.12 18.68
C ASP A 144 -1.65 -5.85 18.40
N LEU A 145 -2.88 -5.80 18.89
CA LEU A 145 -3.82 -4.72 18.58
C LEU A 145 -3.35 -3.37 19.14
N VAL A 146 -2.72 -3.34 20.32
CA VAL A 146 -2.25 -2.09 20.95
C VAL A 146 -1.12 -1.51 20.11
N ASP A 147 -0.19 -2.34 19.67
CA ASP A 147 0.91 -1.95 18.81
C ASP A 147 0.40 -1.43 17.45
N LEU A 148 -0.51 -2.17 16.82
CA LEU A 148 -1.08 -1.81 15.52
C LEU A 148 -1.77 -0.45 15.56
N LEU A 149 -2.65 -0.24 16.55
CA LEU A 149 -3.38 1.01 16.71
C LEU A 149 -2.45 2.17 17.08
N THR A 150 -1.38 1.90 17.84
CA THR A 150 -0.37 2.92 18.17
C THR A 150 0.34 3.39 16.91
N ILE A 151 0.80 2.47 16.05
CA ILE A 151 1.47 2.81 14.78
C ILE A 151 0.52 3.63 13.89
N TYR A 152 -0.71 3.15 13.65
CA TYR A 152 -1.64 3.87 12.79
C TYR A 152 -2.01 5.25 13.31
N ARG A 153 -2.16 5.42 14.62
CA ARG A 153 -2.41 6.73 15.22
C ARG A 153 -1.24 7.70 14.98
N GLU A 154 0.00 7.24 15.14
CA GLU A 154 1.16 8.11 14.90
C GLU A 154 1.30 8.43 13.40
N VAL A 155 1.04 7.45 12.53
CA VAL A 155 1.06 7.65 11.07
C VAL A 155 -0.04 8.62 10.59
N ASP A 156 -1.25 8.53 11.15
CA ASP A 156 -2.34 9.47 10.86
C ASP A 156 -2.00 10.91 11.27
N LYS A 157 -1.29 11.12 12.40
CA LYS A 157 -0.83 12.46 12.81
C LYS A 157 0.17 13.07 11.83
N ILE A 158 0.99 12.26 11.18
CA ILE A 158 1.93 12.72 10.13
C ILE A 158 1.12 13.17 8.89
N GLY A 159 -0.09 12.63 8.72
CA GLY A 159 -1.05 13.02 7.70
C GLY A 159 -0.90 12.22 6.42
N VAL A 160 -0.97 10.90 6.51
CA VAL A 160 -1.14 10.04 5.33
C VAL A 160 -2.53 10.19 4.73
N ASN A 161 -2.68 9.83 3.45
CA ASN A 161 -3.98 9.82 2.79
C ASN A 161 -4.83 8.63 3.26
N ARG A 162 -4.17 7.48 3.45
CA ARG A 162 -4.82 6.21 3.80
C ARG A 162 -3.99 5.36 4.76
N VAL A 163 -4.67 4.54 5.55
CA VAL A 163 -4.06 3.38 6.23
C VAL A 163 -4.69 2.09 5.73
N GLY A 164 -3.88 1.05 5.53
CA GLY A 164 -4.36 -0.22 4.97
C GLY A 164 -4.17 -1.40 5.91
N ILE A 165 -5.23 -2.19 6.12
CA ILE A 165 -5.17 -3.45 6.89
C ILE A 165 -5.11 -4.66 5.95
N ALA A 166 -4.28 -5.65 6.30
CA ALA A 166 -4.09 -6.84 5.47
C ALA A 166 -4.34 -8.14 6.27
N ASP A 167 -5.26 -8.97 5.77
CA ASP A 167 -5.41 -10.38 6.19
C ASP A 167 -4.53 -11.28 5.33
N THR A 168 -3.20 -11.14 5.51
CA THR A 168 -2.17 -11.79 4.69
C THR A 168 -2.34 -13.31 4.57
N VAL A 169 -2.94 -13.96 5.57
CA VAL A 169 -3.12 -15.42 5.62
C VAL A 169 -4.57 -15.88 5.42
N GLY A 170 -5.53 -14.97 5.28
CA GLY A 170 -6.94 -15.30 5.06
C GLY A 170 -7.61 -15.96 6.27
N VAL A 171 -7.27 -15.56 7.50
CA VAL A 171 -7.80 -16.16 8.74
C VAL A 171 -8.90 -15.33 9.39
N ALA A 172 -9.12 -14.10 8.95
CA ALA A 172 -10.07 -13.19 9.57
C ALA A 172 -11.51 -13.58 9.26
N THR A 173 -12.35 -13.58 10.28
CA THR A 173 -13.81 -13.69 10.11
C THR A 173 -14.44 -12.33 9.84
N PRO A 174 -15.61 -12.26 9.17
CA PRO A 174 -16.28 -10.98 8.89
C PRO A 174 -16.52 -10.10 10.13
N ILE A 175 -16.81 -10.72 11.28
CA ILE A 175 -17.02 -9.99 12.54
C ILE A 175 -15.70 -9.41 13.06
N GLN A 176 -14.59 -10.17 12.97
CA GLN A 176 -13.26 -9.65 13.35
C GLN A 176 -12.84 -8.49 12.46
N VAL A 177 -13.09 -8.57 11.15
CA VAL A 177 -12.84 -7.45 10.21
C VAL A 177 -13.66 -6.23 10.63
N TYR A 178 -14.96 -6.39 10.87
CA TYR A 178 -15.84 -5.29 11.26
C TYR A 178 -15.38 -4.60 12.55
N GLU A 179 -15.07 -5.36 13.60
CA GLU A 179 -14.64 -4.79 14.87
C GLU A 179 -13.28 -4.10 14.76
N LEU A 180 -12.34 -4.65 13.99
CA LEU A 180 -11.03 -4.01 13.76
C LEU A 180 -11.18 -2.70 12.99
N VAL A 181 -11.90 -2.70 11.86
CA VAL A 181 -12.11 -1.49 11.04
C VAL A 181 -12.87 -0.43 11.82
N LYS A 182 -13.91 -0.81 12.59
CA LYS A 182 -14.66 0.10 13.45
C LYS A 182 -13.76 0.74 14.51
N THR A 183 -12.89 -0.06 15.13
CA THR A 183 -11.92 0.43 16.12
C THR A 183 -10.92 1.38 15.46
N LEU A 184 -10.34 0.99 14.33
CA LEU A 184 -9.38 1.78 13.57
C LEU A 184 -9.96 3.12 13.12
N ARG A 185 -11.23 3.14 12.67
CA ARG A 185 -11.93 4.37 12.32
C ARG A 185 -12.05 5.36 13.47
N GLY A 186 -12.14 4.87 14.72
CA GLY A 186 -12.14 5.71 15.91
C GLY A 186 -10.76 6.22 16.32
N VAL A 187 -9.69 5.70 15.71
CA VAL A 187 -8.29 6.01 16.04
C VAL A 187 -7.64 6.94 15.01
N VAL A 188 -7.99 6.78 13.73
CA VAL A 188 -7.45 7.58 12.61
C VAL A 188 -8.50 8.51 12.02
N HIS A 189 -8.08 9.52 11.26
CA HIS A 189 -8.95 10.44 10.51
C HIS A 189 -8.84 10.29 8.98
N CYS A 190 -7.71 9.79 8.47
CA CYS A 190 -7.50 9.46 7.05
C CYS A 190 -8.40 8.31 6.55
N ASP A 191 -8.41 8.02 5.25
CA ASP A 191 -9.23 6.91 4.75
C ASP A 191 -8.65 5.55 5.17
N ILE A 192 -9.49 4.51 5.17
CA ILE A 192 -9.12 3.15 5.55
C ILE A 192 -9.34 2.24 4.35
N GLU A 193 -8.33 1.42 4.08
CA GLU A 193 -8.29 0.37 3.07
C GLU A 193 -8.26 -1.01 3.74
#